data_AF-A0A924X7U6-F1
#
_entry.id   AF-A0A924X7U6-F1
#
_cell.length_a   1.000
_cell.length_b   1.000
_cell.length_c   1.000
_cell.angle_alpha   90.00
_cell.angle_beta   90.00
_cell.angle_gamma   90.00
#
_symmetry.space_group_name_H-M   'P 1'
#
loop_
_entity.id
_entity.type
_entity.pdbx_description
1 polymer ?
#
loop_
_entity_poly.entity_id
_entity_poly.type
_entity_poly.pdbx_seq_one_letter_code
_entity_poly.pdbx_strand_id
1 'polypeptide(L)'
;MTHFLGAHTIDNGGIHMAVLRAGNAGMTALQVFTAIPKFYGDKSTIKPERVTRFKAALAKTKIEPANVVVHAAYVLSVATPEDEKWERASAGLT
;
A
#
# COMPACT_ATOMS: atom_id res chain seq x y z
N MET A 1 8.24 -2.28 25.05
CA MET A 1 8.25 -1.84 23.64
C MET A 1 6.85 -2.00 23.09
N THR A 2 6.37 -1.05 22.30
CA THR A 2 5.08 -1.18 21.60
C THR A 2 5.29 -2.07 20.38
N HIS A 3 4.46 -3.11 20.22
CA HIS A 3 4.48 -3.98 19.05
C HIS A 3 3.30 -3.63 18.14
N PHE A 4 3.57 -3.50 16.84
CA PHE A 4 2.53 -3.33 15.83
C PHE A 4 2.35 -4.64 15.07
N LEU A 5 1.16 -5.23 15.19
CA LEU A 5 0.85 -6.52 14.58
C LEU A 5 -0.15 -6.33 13.45
N GLY A 6 0.18 -6.86 12.28
CA GLY A 6 -0.58 -6.67 11.05
C GLY A 6 -0.22 -7.70 9.99
N ALA A 7 -0.87 -7.59 8.85
CA ALA A 7 -0.65 -8.46 7.70
C ALA A 7 -0.72 -7.68 6.38
N HIS A 8 -0.30 -8.33 5.30
CA HIS A 8 -0.60 -7.87 3.94
C HIS A 8 -2.03 -8.33 3.57
N THR A 9 -3.00 -7.46 3.81
CA THR A 9 -4.42 -7.85 3.79
C THR A 9 -5.02 -7.71 2.41
N ILE A 10 -5.81 -8.71 1.99
CA ILE A 10 -6.50 -8.73 0.71
C ILE A 10 -7.42 -7.51 0.52
N ASP A 11 -7.34 -6.88 -0.64
CA ASP A 11 -8.04 -5.65 -0.97
C ASP A 11 -9.19 -5.84 -1.97
N ASN A 12 -9.69 -7.06 -2.16
CA ASN A 12 -10.88 -7.32 -2.98
C ASN A 12 -12.04 -6.38 -2.57
N GLY A 13 -12.57 -5.61 -3.52
CA GLY A 13 -13.54 -4.52 -3.27
C GLY A 13 -12.91 -3.13 -3.04
N GLY A 14 -11.58 -3.03 -3.11
CA GLY A 14 -10.77 -1.82 -2.97
C GLY A 14 -9.95 -1.78 -1.67
N ILE A 15 -8.88 -0.99 -1.67
CA ILE A 15 -7.91 -0.85 -0.56
C ILE A 15 -8.52 -0.52 0.81
N HIS A 16 -9.64 0.21 0.85
CA HIS A 16 -10.37 0.48 2.10
C HIS A 16 -10.92 -0.80 2.74
N MET A 17 -11.24 -1.83 1.96
CA MET A 17 -11.65 -3.13 2.48
C MET A 17 -10.50 -3.87 3.16
N ALA A 18 -9.26 -3.70 2.70
CA ALA A 18 -8.09 -4.25 3.39
C ALA A 18 -7.96 -3.67 4.80
N VAL A 19 -8.21 -2.37 4.96
CA VAL A 19 -8.27 -1.70 6.27
C VAL A 19 -9.36 -2.28 7.16
N LEU A 20 -10.59 -2.37 6.65
CA LEU A 20 -11.72 -2.89 7.42
C LEU A 20 -11.50 -4.35 7.85
N ARG A 21 -10.94 -5.18 6.97
CA ARG A 21 -10.59 -6.58 7.29
C ARG A 21 -9.52 -6.66 8.37
N ALA A 22 -8.46 -5.85 8.27
CA ALA A 22 -7.41 -5.80 9.28
C ALA A 22 -7.94 -5.32 10.63
N GLY A 23 -8.76 -4.26 10.63
CA GLY A 23 -9.42 -3.75 11.84
C GLY A 23 -10.34 -4.78 12.50
N ASN A 24 -11.17 -5.48 11.71
CA ASN A 24 -12.05 -6.55 12.21
C ASN A 24 -11.27 -7.74 12.80
N ALA A 25 -10.05 -7.98 12.31
CA ALA A 25 -9.15 -9.00 12.85
C ALA A 25 -8.34 -8.55 14.08
N GLY A 26 -8.56 -7.32 14.57
CA GLY A 26 -7.87 -6.78 15.75
C GLY A 26 -6.43 -6.31 15.49
N MET A 27 -6.04 -6.13 14.22
CA MET A 27 -4.70 -5.68 13.86
C MET A 27 -4.48 -4.19 14.19
N THR A 28 -3.21 -3.82 14.40
CA THR A 28 -2.76 -2.44 14.69
C THR A 28 -1.79 -1.90 13.63
N ALA A 29 -1.45 -2.71 12.63
CA ALA A 29 -0.67 -2.35 11.45
C ALA A 29 -1.28 -3.00 10.19
N LEU A 30 -0.94 -2.47 9.03
CA LEU A 30 -1.42 -2.95 7.73
C LEU A 30 -0.33 -2.80 6.68
N GLN A 31 -0.15 -3.81 5.84
CA GLN A 31 0.59 -3.68 4.58
C GLN A 31 -0.36 -3.79 3.39
N VAL A 32 -0.18 -2.97 2.36
CA VAL A 32 -1.04 -2.93 1.16
C VAL A 32 -0.23 -2.63 -0.10
N PHE A 33 -0.79 -2.99 -1.25
CA PHE A 33 -0.43 -2.39 -2.52
C PHE A 33 -1.32 -1.18 -2.80
N THR A 34 -0.73 -0.08 -3.27
CA THR A 34 -1.44 1.14 -3.72
C THR A 34 -1.96 1.02 -5.14
N ALA A 35 -1.40 0.15 -5.98
CA ALA A 35 -1.95 -0.24 -7.28
C ALA A 35 -1.59 -1.70 -7.59
N ILE A 36 -2.09 -2.23 -8.71
CA ILE A 36 -1.71 -3.58 -9.15
C ILE A 36 -0.17 -3.61 -9.34
N PRO A 37 0.56 -4.50 -8.65
CA PRO A 37 2.03 -4.50 -8.62
C PRO A 37 2.68 -5.05 -9.91
N LYS A 38 2.01 -4.87 -11.06
CA LYS A 38 2.43 -5.28 -12.41
C LYS A 38 2.87 -4.12 -13.29
N PHE A 39 2.60 -2.89 -12.86
CA PHE A 39 2.80 -1.68 -13.65
C PHE A 39 3.68 -0.68 -12.92
N TYR A 40 4.39 0.14 -13.69
CA TYR A 40 5.09 1.32 -13.19
C TYR A 40 4.10 2.47 -12.95
N GLY A 41 4.42 3.37 -12.02
CA GLY A 41 3.69 4.63 -11.85
C GLY A 41 2.29 4.48 -11.23
N ASP A 42 2.21 3.88 -10.03
CA ASP A 42 0.97 3.75 -9.27
C ASP A 42 0.35 5.11 -8.89
N LYS A 43 1.18 6.11 -8.56
CA LYS A 43 0.79 7.45 -8.11
C LYS A 43 -0.18 8.15 -9.07
N SER A 44 0.03 8.05 -10.39
CA SER A 44 -0.82 8.73 -11.39
C SER A 44 -2.24 8.16 -11.48
N THR A 45 -2.46 6.96 -10.94
CA THR A 45 -3.74 6.25 -11.00
C THR A 45 -4.59 6.42 -9.72
N ILE A 46 -4.07 7.11 -8.70
CA ILE A 46 -4.75 7.26 -7.41
C ILE A 46 -5.78 8.39 -7.48
N LYS A 47 -7.06 8.01 -7.49
CA LYS A 47 -8.16 8.97 -7.47
C LYS A 47 -8.44 9.52 -6.06
N PRO A 48 -8.78 10.82 -5.90
CA PRO A 48 -9.04 11.43 -4.58
C PRO A 48 -10.10 10.71 -3.76
N GLU A 49 -11.19 10.23 -4.38
CA GLU A 49 -12.26 9.51 -3.67
C GLU A 49 -11.79 8.17 -3.09
N ARG A 50 -10.78 7.54 -3.71
CA ARG A 50 -10.16 6.32 -3.17
C ARG A 50 -9.36 6.64 -1.91
N VAL A 51 -8.65 7.77 -1.89
CA VAL A 51 -7.91 8.26 -0.72
C VAL A 51 -8.88 8.58 0.42
N THR A 52 -9.96 9.30 0.14
CA THR A 52 -10.99 9.65 1.13
C THR A 52 -11.59 8.40 1.76
N ARG A 53 -11.98 7.40 0.95
CA ARG A 53 -12.52 6.12 1.47
C ARG A 53 -11.51 5.37 2.33
N PHE A 54 -10.23 5.34 1.92
CA PHE A 54 -9.18 4.68 2.69
C PHE A 54 -8.97 5.33 4.07
N LYS A 55 -8.86 6.66 4.11
CA LYS A 55 -8.73 7.43 5.36
C LYS A 55 -9.96 7.26 6.27
N ALA A 56 -11.16 7.29 5.69
CA ALA A 56 -12.40 7.07 6.44
C ALA A 56 -12.52 5.63 7.00
N ALA A 57 -11.93 4.64 6.32
CA ALA A 57 -11.84 3.28 6.85
C ALA A 57 -10.82 3.19 8.00
N LEU A 58 -9.64 3.81 7.87
CA LEU A 58 -8.62 3.82 8.94
C LEU A 58 -9.16 4.39 10.24
N ALA A 59 -9.89 5.51 10.17
CA ALA A 59 -10.52 6.16 11.32
C ALA A 59 -11.51 5.28 12.10
N LYS A 60 -11.94 4.15 11.54
CA LYS A 60 -12.83 3.16 12.19
C LYS A 60 -12.06 2.03 12.88
N THR A 61 -10.73 2.07 12.86
CA THR A 61 -9.86 0.99 13.35
C THR A 61 -8.83 1.52 14.35
N LYS A 62 -8.03 0.61 14.93
CA LYS A 62 -6.86 0.96 15.77
C LYS A 62 -5.56 1.09 14.95
N ILE A 63 -5.66 1.08 13.62
CA ILE A 63 -4.52 1.17 12.72
C ILE A 63 -4.24 2.64 12.47
N GLU A 64 -3.19 3.16 13.10
CA GLU A 64 -2.71 4.52 12.85
C GLU A 64 -2.13 4.62 11.43
N PRO A 65 -2.26 5.78 10.74
CA PRO A 65 -1.67 5.98 9.43
C PRO A 65 -0.16 5.70 9.39
N ALA A 66 0.56 5.96 10.49
CA ALA A 66 1.99 5.69 10.62
C ALA A 66 2.34 4.19 10.67
N ASN A 67 1.35 3.33 10.91
CA ASN A 67 1.51 1.88 10.97
C ASN A 67 1.07 1.19 9.67
N VAL A 68 0.87 1.97 8.61
CA VAL A 68 0.55 1.46 7.27
C VAL A 68 1.83 1.45 6.44
N VAL A 69 2.14 0.28 5.87
CA VAL A 69 3.26 0.08 4.96
C VAL A 69 2.74 -0.13 3.55
N VAL A 70 3.29 0.61 2.59
CA VAL A 70 3.04 0.36 1.16
C VAL A 70 4.14 -0.55 0.64
N HIS A 71 3.76 -1.70 0.12
CA HIS A 71 4.69 -2.58 -0.58
C HIS A 71 4.85 -2.10 -2.02
N ALA A 72 6.08 -1.85 -2.45
CA ALA A 72 6.37 -1.46 -3.82
C ALA A 72 6.03 -2.59 -4.81
N ALA A 73 5.77 -2.24 -6.08
CA ALA A 73 5.47 -3.23 -7.11
C ALA A 73 6.68 -4.14 -7.37
N TYR A 74 6.45 -5.45 -7.52
CA TYR A 74 7.53 -6.43 -7.73
C TYR A 74 8.26 -6.28 -9.07
N VAL A 75 7.68 -5.52 -10.01
CA VAL A 75 8.31 -5.20 -11.30
C VAL A 75 9.41 -4.15 -11.21
N LEU A 76 9.54 -3.45 -10.06
CA LEU A 76 10.58 -2.46 -9.86
C LEU A 76 11.90 -3.15 -9.52
N SER A 77 12.82 -3.21 -10.49
CA SER A 77 14.17 -3.76 -10.33
C SER A 77 15.22 -2.65 -10.36
N VAL A 78 15.63 -2.17 -9.18
CA VAL A 78 16.65 -1.11 -9.04
C VAL A 78 18.09 -1.63 -9.04
N ALA A 79 18.27 -2.95 -9.08
CA ALA A 79 19.58 -3.60 -9.24
C ALA A 79 19.81 -4.10 -10.68
N THR A 80 18.98 -3.67 -11.63
CA THR A 80 19.14 -3.99 -13.05
C THR A 80 20.37 -3.28 -13.62
N PRO A 81 21.16 -3.93 -14.51
CA PRO A 81 22.28 -3.29 -15.19
C PRO A 81 21.83 -2.43 -16.40
N GLU A 82 20.54 -2.49 -16.76
CA GLU A 82 19.97 -1.74 -17.88
C GLU A 82 19.49 -0.37 -17.42
N ASP A 83 20.17 0.71 -17.84
CA ASP A 83 19.92 2.09 -17.42
C ASP A 83 18.43 2.50 -17.55
N GLU A 84 17.80 2.24 -18.69
CA GLU A 84 16.38 2.58 -18.93
C GLU A 84 15.43 1.86 -17.95
N LYS A 85 15.73 0.60 -17.60
CA LYS A 85 14.93 -0.16 -16.62
C LYS A 85 15.19 0.35 -15.21
N TRP A 86 16.43 0.73 -14.90
CA TRP A 86 16.80 1.30 -13.61
C TRP A 86 16.09 2.63 -13.40
N GLU A 87 16.12 3.53 -14.39
CA GLU A 87 15.47 4.85 -14.32
C GLU A 87 13.97 4.70 -14.03
N ARG A 88 13.30 3.82 -14.77
CA ARG A 88 11.87 3.51 -14.57
C ARG A 88 11.58 2.93 -13.18
N ALA A 89 12.42 2.00 -12.72
CA ALA A 89 12.24 1.38 -11.41
C ALA A 89 12.48 2.37 -10.26
N SER A 90 13.53 3.18 -10.36
CA SER A 90 13.90 4.22 -9.39
C SER A 90 12.81 5.29 -9.27
N ALA A 91 12.30 5.79 -10.42
CA ALA A 91 11.20 6.75 -10.45
C ALA A 91 9.90 6.21 -9.83
N GLY A 92 9.72 4.89 -9.78
CA GLY A 92 8.59 4.25 -9.10
C GLY A 92 8.69 4.24 -7.57
N LEU A 93 9.87 4.53 -6.99
CA LEU A 93 10.12 4.50 -5.54
C LEU A 93 10.23 5.91 -4.92
N THR A 94 10.52 6.94 -5.73
CA THR A 94 10.64 8.34 -5.32
C THR A 94 9.36 9.11 -5.57
#